data_AF-A0A0F2TI71-F1
#
_entry.id   AF-A0A0F2TI71-F1
#
_cell.length_a   1.000
_cell.length_b   1.000
_cell.length_c   1.000
_cell.angle_alpha   90.00
_cell.angle_beta   90.00
_cell.angle_gamma   90.00
#
_symmetry.space_group_name_H-M   'P 1'
#
loop_
_entity.id
_entity.type
_entity.pdbx_description
1 polymer ?
#
loop_
_entity_poly.entity_id
_entity_poly.type
_entity_poly.pdbx_seq_one_letter_code
_entity_poly.pdbx_strand_id
1 'polypeptide(L)' 'MFDYVALSGTTEDRVIEYVDHLRQHFVDPVRIGDGHYLAPTEPGFSAAMHRAAIDTYRYPDGAFWAADLAAATTKEHG' A
#
# COMPACT_ATOMS: atom_id res chain seq x y z
N MET A 1 3.58 2.37 16.74
CA MET A 1 4.23 3.67 17.00
C MET A 1 3.35 4.62 17.81
N PHE A 2 2.05 4.78 17.52
CA PHE A 2 1.13 5.49 18.44
C PHE A 2 0.99 4.81 19.81
N ASP A 3 0.78 3.48 19.82
CA ASP A 3 0.65 2.69 21.06
C ASP A 3 1.81 2.97 22.03
N TYR A 4 3.05 2.81 21.57
CA TYR A 4 4.24 3.11 22.38
C TYR A 4 4.26 4.56 22.90
N VAL A 5 4.06 5.56 22.03
CA VAL A 5 4.25 6.97 22.40
C VAL A 5 3.15 7.51 23.32
N ALA A 6 1.91 7.10 23.09
CA ALA A 6 0.74 7.76 23.67
C ALA A 6 -0.09 6.88 24.61
N LEU A 7 0.15 5.55 24.64
CA LEU A 7 -0.67 4.62 25.43
C LEU A 7 0.17 3.72 26.35
N SER A 8 0.95 2.80 25.78
CA SER A 8 1.56 1.69 26.50
C SER A 8 2.96 2.01 27.05
N GLY A 9 3.73 2.89 26.40
CA GLY A 9 5.11 3.17 26.78
C GLY A 9 6.09 2.02 26.59
N THR A 10 5.68 0.90 25.97
CA THR A 10 6.52 -0.30 25.79
C THR A 10 6.32 -0.97 24.42
N THR A 11 7.32 -1.70 23.96
CA THR A 11 7.26 -2.59 22.80
C THR A 11 7.32 -4.07 23.17
N GLU A 12 7.34 -4.40 24.47
CA GLU A 12 7.30 -5.78 24.96
C GLU A 12 6.04 -6.49 24.47
N ASP A 13 6.20 -7.70 23.91
CA ASP A 13 5.14 -8.52 23.32
C ASP A 13 4.27 -7.80 22.25
N ARG A 14 4.84 -6.80 21.57
CA ARG A 14 4.14 -5.96 20.58
C ARG A 14 4.95 -5.79 19.31
N VAL A 15 4.35 -6.14 18.18
CA VAL A 15 4.96 -6.00 16.85
C VAL A 15 3.95 -5.40 15.87
N ILE A 16 4.47 -4.77 14.81
CA ILE A 16 3.67 -4.32 13.67
C ILE A 16 3.98 -5.27 12.51
N GLU A 17 2.95 -5.86 11.92
CA GLU A 17 3.09 -6.74 10.75
C GLU A 17 3.60 -5.95 9.53
N TYR A 18 4.50 -6.55 8.75
CA TYR A 18 5.04 -6.00 7.51
C TYR A 18 4.94 -7.00 6.36
N VAL A 19 4.55 -6.51 5.19
CA VAL A 19 4.52 -7.25 3.93
C VAL A 19 5.03 -6.34 2.81
N ASP A 20 6.00 -6.82 2.02
CA ASP A 20 6.67 -6.00 0.99
C ASP A 20 5.89 -5.93 -0.34
N HIS A 21 4.62 -5.57 -0.28
CA HIS A 21 3.75 -5.50 -1.46
C HIS A 21 3.13 -4.12 -1.62
N LEU A 22 3.03 -3.65 -2.87
CA LEU A 22 2.26 -2.46 -3.32
C LEU A 22 2.65 -1.10 -2.74
N ARG A 23 3.66 -1.02 -1.87
CA ARG A 23 4.12 0.23 -1.25
C ARG A 23 4.46 1.32 -2.28
N GLN A 24 4.90 0.94 -3.48
CA GLN A 24 5.23 1.85 -4.58
C GLN A 24 4.05 2.70 -5.08
N HIS A 25 2.81 2.38 -4.68
CA HIS A 25 1.62 3.12 -5.09
C HIS A 25 1.26 4.26 -4.12
N PHE A 26 1.94 4.37 -2.98
CA PHE A 26 1.70 5.42 -1.98
C PHE A 26 2.74 6.54 -2.11
N VAL A 27 2.29 7.78 -1.89
CA VAL A 27 3.13 8.98 -1.99
C VAL A 27 4.18 9.04 -0.87
N ASP A 28 3.82 8.57 0.32
CA ASP A 28 4.70 8.44 1.48
C ASP A 28 4.72 6.97 1.92
N PRO A 29 5.51 6.12 1.25
CA PRO A 29 5.56 4.70 1.57
C PRO A 29 6.27 4.45 2.90
N VAL A 30 5.90 3.35 3.55
CA VAL A 30 6.59 2.87 4.74
C VAL A 30 8.11 2.74 4.54
N ARG A 31 8.87 3.08 5.58
CA ARG A 31 10.31 2.85 5.66
C ARG A 31 10.62 1.87 6.80
N ILE A 32 11.37 0.82 6.49
CA ILE A 32 11.86 -0.17 7.46
C ILE A 32 13.38 0.01 7.61
N GLY A 33 13.87 0.07 8.84
CA GLY A 33 15.29 0.05 9.18
C GLY A 33 15.53 -0.99 10.27
N ASP A 34 16.50 -1.90 10.06
CA ASP A 34 16.84 -2.97 11.01
C ASP A 34 15.63 -3.79 11.52
N GLY A 35 14.63 -4.01 10.67
CA GLY A 35 13.40 -4.73 11.04
C GLY A 35 12.35 -3.88 11.78
N HIS A 36 12.56 -2.57 11.93
CA HIS A 36 11.66 -1.66 12.61
C HIS A 36 11.01 -0.66 11.65
N TYR A 37 9.74 -0.33 11.89
CA TYR A 37 9.07 0.80 11.26
C TYR A 37 9.71 2.12 11.69
N LEU A 38 10.16 2.91 10.72
CA LEU A 38 10.62 4.27 10.98
C LEU A 38 9.42 5.24 11.01
N ALA A 39 9.51 6.28 11.84
CA ALA A 39 8.45 7.27 11.95
C ALA A 39 8.27 8.00 10.61
N PRO A 40 7.02 8.14 10.11
CA PRO A 40 6.71 9.04 9.00
C PRO A 40 7.14 10.47 9.36
N THR A 41 7.64 11.20 8.36
CA THR A 41 8.10 12.58 8.51
C THR A 41 7.19 13.57 7.79
N GLU A 42 6.45 13.09 6.80
CA GLU A 42 5.48 13.90 6.07
C GLU A 42 4.15 14.02 6.85
N PRO A 43 3.46 15.17 6.76
CA PRO A 43 2.17 15.33 7.41
C PRO A 43 1.10 14.45 6.76
N GLY A 44 0.21 13.91 7.59
CA GLY A 44 -0.95 13.14 7.15
C GLY A 44 -0.94 11.72 7.69
N PHE A 45 -1.65 10.83 6.98
CA PHE A 45 -1.85 9.44 7.41
C PHE A 45 -1.24 8.43 6.43
N SER A 46 -0.31 8.89 5.58
CA SER A 46 0.38 8.12 4.53
C SER A 46 -0.54 7.34 3.57
N ALA A 47 -1.84 7.67 3.55
CA ALA A 47 -2.88 7.02 2.75
C ALA A 47 -2.99 7.57 1.32
N ALA A 48 -2.30 8.67 1.01
CA ALA A 48 -2.33 9.26 -0.32
C ALA A 48 -1.65 8.33 -1.34
N MET A 49 -2.39 7.95 -2.37
CA MET A 49 -1.88 7.14 -3.47
C MET A 49 -1.45 8.00 -4.67
N HIS A 50 -0.47 7.55 -5.43
CA HIS A 50 -0.13 8.16 -6.70
C HIS A 50 -1.31 8.08 -7.67
N ARG A 51 -1.63 9.20 -8.32
CA ARG A 51 -2.74 9.26 -9.27
C ARG A 51 -2.60 8.24 -10.41
N ALA A 52 -1.36 8.04 -10.89
CA ALA A 52 -1.06 7.04 -11.91
C ALA A 52 -1.42 5.60 -11.49
N ALA A 53 -1.24 5.25 -10.20
CA ALA A 53 -1.64 3.94 -9.70
C ALA A 53 -3.17 3.79 -9.70
N ILE A 54 -3.89 4.84 -9.30
CA ILE A 54 -5.36 4.87 -9.35
C ILE A 54 -5.83 4.71 -10.80
N ASP A 55 -5.32 5.52 -11.73
CA ASP A 55 -5.76 5.48 -13.14
C ASP A 55 -5.41 4.13 -13.82
N THR A 56 -4.32 3.46 -13.39
CA THR A 56 -3.93 2.14 -13.91
C THR A 56 -4.79 1.01 -13.37
N TYR A 57 -5.04 0.99 -12.05
CA TYR A 57 -5.62 -0.17 -11.36
C TYR A 57 -7.06 0.03 -10.87
N ARG A 58 -7.71 1.15 -11.20
CA ARG A 58 -9.13 1.37 -10.95
C ARG A 58 -9.94 0.29 -11.64
N TYR A 59 -10.73 -0.48 -10.91
CA TYR A 59 -11.65 -1.42 -11.52
C TYR A 59 -12.96 -0.71 -11.94
N PRO A 60 -13.60 -1.08 -13.07
CA PRO A 60 -13.08 -1.95 -14.14
C PRO A 60 -12.30 -1.18 -15.22
N ASP A 61 -12.38 0.15 -15.22
CA ASP A 61 -12.00 0.97 -16.39
C ASP A 61 -10.51 1.33 -16.46
N GLY A 62 -9.75 1.03 -15.42
CA GLY A 62 -8.32 1.30 -15.36
C GLY A 62 -7.56 0.50 -16.40
N ALA A 63 -6.45 1.05 -16.87
CA ALA A 63 -5.70 0.50 -18.00
C ALA A 63 -5.36 -0.99 -17.86
N PHE A 64 -5.04 -1.45 -16.64
CA PHE A 64 -4.79 -2.87 -16.36
C PHE A 64 -6.06 -3.72 -16.54
N TRP A 65 -7.15 -3.35 -15.88
CA TRP A 65 -8.37 -4.16 -15.85
C TRP A 65 -9.10 -4.17 -17.20
N ALA A 66 -9.13 -3.04 -17.90
CA ALA A 66 -9.72 -2.97 -19.23
C ALA A 66 -9.00 -3.94 -20.20
N ALA A 67 -7.67 -4.01 -20.13
CA ALA A 67 -6.88 -4.94 -20.94
C ALA A 67 -7.07 -6.41 -20.51
N ASP A 68 -7.07 -6.68 -19.21
CA ASP A 68 -7.25 -8.03 -18.65
C ASP A 68 -8.63 -8.62 -19.01
N LEU A 69 -9.70 -7.85 -18.84
CA LEU A 69 -11.06 -8.27 -19.18
C LEU A 69 -11.25 -8.50 -20.69
N ALA A 70 -10.64 -7.67 -21.53
CA ALA A 70 -10.65 -7.87 -22.98
C ALA A 70 -9.91 -9.17 -23.39
N ALA A 71 -8.79 -9.46 -22.73
CA ALA A 71 -8.05 -10.70 -22.94
C ALA A 71 -8.82 -11.94 -22.46
N ALA A 72 -9.52 -11.85 -21.33
CA ALA A 72 -10.38 -12.93 -20.82
C ALA A 72 -11.54 -13.22 -21.78
N THR A 73 -12.22 -12.18 -22.29
CA THR A 73 -13.33 -12.34 -23.25
C THR A 73 -12.86 -13.02 -24.54
N THR A 74 -11.65 -12.71 -25.00
CA THR A 74 -11.07 -13.34 -26.20
C THR A 74 -10.80 -14.84 -26.01
N LYS A 75 -10.40 -15.26 -24.80
CA LYS A 75 -10.16 -16.68 -24.48
C LYS A 75 -11.43 -17.52 -24.35
N GLU A 76 -12.56 -16.93 -23.99
CA GLU A 76 -13.82 -17.66 -23.81
C GLU A 76 -14.56 -17.94 -25.13
N HIS A 77 -14.23 -17.23 -26.21
CA HIS A 77 -14.90 -17.34 -27.51
C HIS A 77 -14.07 -18.05 -28.61
N GLY A 78 -12.94 -18.67 -28.26
CA GLY A 78 -12.09 -19.45 -29.17
C GLY A 78 -11.90 -20.88 -28.70
#